data_AF-A0A374VNL0-F1
#
_entry.id   AF-A0A374VNL0-F1
#
_cell.length_a   1.000
_cell.length_b   1.000
_cell.length_c   1.000
_cell.angle_alpha   90.00
_cell.angle_beta   90.00
_cell.angle_gamma   90.00
#
_symmetry.space_group_name_H-M   'P 1'
#
loop_
_entity.id
_entity.type
_entity.pdbx_description
1 polymer ?
#
loop_
_entity_poly.entity_id
_entity_poly.type
_entity_poly.pdbx_seq_one_letter_code
_entity_poly.pdbx_strand_id
1 'polypeptide(L)'
;MGQIMIFGDGSAQGLLHADTIASAAEAIEGAKNKDQLAKEFEEATKDLGKVDYFDVAEDKNETANNEEIAEDDISVQSESDEAVQDHTAVIATASDGDAPAGELTVTGIVKQGDVNGIKDKTPIYVRIFDENWNEIEYQELRSGDSYSVTASSGSGIYHVKYESDGYLPFYLKDFGTGTYTVGSGASRNTVTLVPGDTTWNEEHDNEWSDDVINGKDLAYVQSCLGAYRGDDAFNFSMDLDDDGKIDQAELLDAQNAINSASESQQDANAAYIYDLNGDACINHLDMYIMASFVGYDSSEISDLDFNGNGIIDEEDLNSYISIIYQSMDVYWYNLDLNHNGVIDENDAEFLEAAAKLRGPSDNYYAYMDKDDSGTIDNADVEWFSAAYKASGDLDWDHAFKRTLIMQESG
;
A
#
# COMPACT_ATOMS: atom_id res chain seq x y z
N MET A 1 -10.65 -53.34 39.97
CA MET A 1 -12.06 -53.20 39.57
C MET A 1 -12.70 -52.15 40.45
N GLY A 2 -13.04 -51.00 39.87
CA GLY A 2 -13.89 -49.97 40.46
C GLY A 2 -14.49 -49.20 39.31
N GLN A 3 -15.81 -49.28 39.14
CA GLN A 3 -16.56 -48.53 38.13
C GLN A 3 -17.37 -47.47 38.86
N ILE A 4 -17.29 -46.22 38.40
CA ILE A 4 -18.15 -45.11 38.82
C ILE A 4 -19.06 -44.79 37.65
N MET A 5 -20.37 -44.77 37.90
CA MET A 5 -21.41 -44.47 36.93
C MET A 5 -21.94 -43.06 37.22
N ILE A 6 -21.88 -42.14 36.26
CA ILE A 6 -22.40 -40.77 36.41
C ILE A 6 -23.62 -40.62 35.50
N PHE A 7 -24.71 -40.05 36.02
CA PHE A 7 -25.93 -39.75 35.27
C PHE A 7 -25.94 -38.28 34.83
N GLY A 8 -26.09 -38.05 33.52
CA GLY A 8 -26.43 -36.76 32.90
C GLY A 8 -27.76 -36.86 32.15
N ASP A 9 -28.38 -35.73 31.83
CA ASP A 9 -29.76 -35.48 31.38
C ASP A 9 -30.17 -36.05 30.00
N GLY A 10 -29.55 -37.14 29.56
CA GLY A 10 -30.21 -38.10 28.68
C GLY A 10 -29.99 -37.95 27.18
N SER A 11 -28.75 -37.74 26.71
CA SER A 11 -28.43 -37.99 25.29
C SER A 11 -27.04 -38.54 24.96
N ALA A 12 -26.13 -38.73 25.93
CA ALA A 12 -24.85 -39.40 25.68
C ALA A 12 -24.44 -40.32 26.83
N GLN A 13 -24.27 -41.62 26.55
CA GLN A 13 -23.62 -42.58 27.44
C GLN A 13 -22.22 -42.90 26.91
N GLY A 14 -21.20 -42.29 27.50
CA GLY A 14 -19.80 -42.56 27.20
C GLY A 14 -19.06 -43.08 28.43
N LEU A 15 -18.29 -44.16 28.28
CA LEU A 15 -17.34 -44.62 29.29
C LEU A 15 -16.07 -43.75 29.20
N LEU A 16 -15.80 -42.94 30.23
CA LEU A 16 -14.55 -42.17 30.33
C LEU A 16 -13.40 -43.11 30.76
N HIS A 17 -12.34 -43.13 29.96
CA HIS A 17 -11.10 -43.85 30.28
C HIS A 17 -10.28 -43.05 31.33
N ALA A 18 -9.51 -43.75 32.18
CA ALA A 18 -8.73 -43.14 33.27
C ALA A 18 -7.76 -42.04 32.78
N ASP A 19 -7.27 -42.16 31.55
CA ASP A 19 -6.35 -41.21 30.93
C ASP A 19 -7.02 -39.84 30.66
N THR A 20 -8.32 -39.83 30.38
CA THR A 20 -9.08 -38.58 30.15
C THR A 20 -9.34 -37.81 31.46
N ILE A 21 -9.34 -38.51 32.60
CA ILE A 21 -9.49 -37.88 33.93
C ILE A 21 -8.16 -37.24 34.37
N ALA A 22 -7.03 -37.87 34.04
CA ALA A 22 -5.70 -37.32 34.33
C ALA A 22 -5.46 -36.01 33.54
N SER A 23 -5.77 -35.99 32.24
CA SER A 23 -5.62 -34.78 31.42
C SER A 23 -6.59 -33.66 31.84
N ALA A 24 -7.80 -34.00 32.31
CA ALA A 24 -8.73 -33.00 32.84
C ALA A 24 -8.27 -32.44 34.20
N ALA A 25 -7.60 -33.24 35.03
CA ALA A 25 -7.00 -32.78 36.29
C ALA A 25 -5.80 -31.85 36.04
N GLU A 26 -4.93 -32.18 35.08
CA GLU A 26 -3.80 -31.32 34.68
C GLU A 26 -4.28 -29.99 34.07
N ALA A 27 -5.36 -30.00 33.28
CA ALA A 27 -5.96 -28.79 32.73
C ALA A 27 -6.61 -27.88 33.80
N ILE A 28 -7.12 -28.46 34.89
CA ILE A 28 -7.67 -27.70 36.02
C ILE A 28 -6.56 -27.18 36.94
N GLU A 29 -5.44 -27.91 37.08
CA GLU A 29 -4.28 -27.49 37.87
C GLU A 29 -3.48 -26.37 37.18
N GLY A 30 -3.53 -26.30 35.84
CA GLY A 30 -2.94 -25.23 35.02
C GLY A 30 -3.84 -23.99 34.80
N ALA A 31 -5.13 -24.07 35.16
CA ALA A 31 -6.05 -22.93 35.03
C ALA A 31 -5.81 -21.93 36.17
N LYS A 32 -5.16 -20.80 35.87
CA LYS A 32 -4.99 -19.68 36.82
C LYS A 32 -6.35 -19.30 37.40
N ASN A 33 -6.46 -19.24 38.72
CA ASN A 33 -7.71 -18.91 39.36
C ASN A 33 -8.01 -17.40 39.22
N LYS A 34 -9.29 -17.04 39.36
CA LYS A 34 -9.77 -15.66 39.23
C LYS A 34 -9.01 -14.66 40.11
N ASP A 35 -8.53 -15.09 41.26
CA ASP A 35 -7.81 -14.23 42.21
C ASP A 35 -6.36 -13.95 41.75
N GLN A 36 -5.71 -14.89 41.04
CA GLN A 36 -4.40 -14.67 40.41
C GLN A 36 -4.51 -13.72 39.21
N LEU A 37 -5.52 -13.90 38.36
CA LEU A 37 -5.78 -13.00 37.23
C LEU A 37 -6.12 -11.59 37.71
N ALA A 38 -6.90 -11.45 38.79
CA ALA A 38 -7.19 -10.16 39.40
C ALA A 38 -5.92 -9.49 39.94
N LYS A 39 -5.01 -10.26 40.54
CA LYS A 39 -3.73 -9.72 41.05
C LYS A 39 -2.79 -9.28 39.93
N GLU A 40 -2.70 -10.06 38.84
CA GLU A 40 -1.92 -9.70 37.66
C GLU A 40 -2.49 -8.44 36.99
N PHE A 41 -3.82 -8.30 36.94
CA PHE A 41 -4.46 -7.08 36.44
C PHE A 41 -4.22 -5.87 37.35
N GLU A 42 -4.30 -6.05 38.67
CA GLU A 42 -4.09 -4.97 39.65
C GLU A 42 -2.60 -4.53 39.71
N GLU A 43 -1.65 -5.45 39.47
CA GLU A 43 -0.23 -5.12 39.27
C GLU A 43 0.03 -4.44 37.92
N ALA A 44 -0.56 -4.91 36.83
CA ALA A 44 -0.41 -4.32 35.49
C ALA A 44 -1.01 -2.91 35.39
N THR A 45 -2.04 -2.61 36.20
CA THR A 45 -2.72 -1.31 36.20
C THR A 45 -2.24 -0.34 37.27
N LYS A 46 -1.35 -0.77 38.17
CA LYS A 46 -0.91 0.01 39.35
C LYS A 46 -0.21 1.33 39.00
N ASP A 47 0.37 1.43 37.81
CA ASP A 47 1.11 2.61 37.34
C ASP A 47 0.43 3.31 36.14
N LEU A 48 -0.70 2.77 35.64
CA LEU A 48 -1.56 3.47 34.68
C LEU A 48 -2.32 4.59 35.40
N GLY A 49 -1.82 5.83 35.29
CA GLY A 49 -2.46 7.04 35.83
C GLY A 49 -1.64 7.82 36.85
N LYS A 50 -0.39 7.46 37.13
CA LYS A 50 0.53 8.35 37.86
C LYS A 50 1.07 9.44 36.93
N VAL A 51 0.33 10.54 36.85
CA VAL A 51 0.86 11.81 36.35
C VAL A 51 1.58 12.48 37.51
N ASP A 52 2.91 12.42 37.52
CA ASP A 52 3.70 13.30 38.39
C ASP A 52 3.56 14.73 37.83
N TYR A 53 2.67 15.51 38.44
CA TYR A 53 2.60 16.95 38.23
C TYR A 53 3.89 17.58 38.79
N PHE A 54 4.85 17.88 37.92
CA PHE A 54 5.96 18.74 38.29
C PHE A 54 5.51 20.19 38.28
N ASP A 55 5.59 20.85 39.43
CA ASP A 55 5.51 22.31 39.55
C ASP A 55 6.56 22.93 38.64
N VAL A 56 6.12 23.59 37.57
CA VAL A 56 6.98 24.38 36.70
C VAL A 56 7.37 25.65 37.45
N ALA A 57 8.64 25.74 37.86
CA ALA A 57 9.25 27.03 38.10
C ALA A 57 9.42 27.73 36.75
N GLU A 58 8.71 28.84 36.55
CA GLU A 58 8.91 29.74 35.41
C GLU A 58 10.36 30.24 35.40
N ASP A 59 11.17 29.74 34.46
CA ASP A 59 12.37 30.46 34.03
C ASP A 59 12.05 31.24 32.74
N LYS A 60 11.91 32.55 32.92
CA LYS A 60 11.82 33.54 31.86
C LYS A 60 13.21 33.80 31.30
N ASN A 61 13.57 33.26 30.15
CA ASN A 61 14.30 34.00 29.12
C ASN A 61 14.47 33.24 27.79
N GLU A 62 14.67 34.03 26.72
CA GLU A 62 15.28 33.65 25.42
C GLU A 62 14.30 33.07 24.38
N THR A 63 13.54 33.93 23.70
CA THR A 63 13.86 34.66 22.44
C THR A 63 14.06 33.73 21.25
N ALA A 64 13.08 33.79 20.35
CA ALA A 64 13.06 33.16 19.04
C ALA A 64 14.29 33.53 18.21
N ASN A 65 14.97 32.52 17.67
CA ASN A 65 15.84 32.65 16.50
C ASN A 65 15.57 31.45 15.57
N ASN A 66 14.93 31.74 14.45
CA ASN A 66 15.00 30.92 13.25
C ASN A 66 16.41 31.05 12.68
N GLU A 67 17.23 30.02 12.81
CA GLU A 67 18.40 29.84 11.94
C GLU A 67 18.37 28.42 11.35
N GLU A 68 18.22 28.43 10.03
CA GLU A 68 18.63 27.44 9.06
C GLU A 68 19.96 26.76 9.45
N ILE A 69 19.96 25.44 9.57
CA ILE A 69 21.19 24.64 9.57
C ILE A 69 21.09 23.64 8.42
N ALA A 70 21.87 23.94 7.39
CA ALA A 70 22.22 23.04 6.30
C ALA A 70 23.10 21.88 6.82
N GLU A 71 22.94 20.73 6.14
CA GLU A 71 23.84 19.59 6.00
C GLU A 71 24.78 19.25 7.18
N ASP A 72 24.51 18.11 7.83
CA ASP A 72 25.61 17.23 8.26
C ASP A 72 25.16 15.77 8.42
N ASP A 73 26.08 14.89 8.02
CA ASP A 73 26.04 13.44 7.89
C ASP A 73 25.41 12.66 9.05
N ILE A 74 24.47 11.75 8.75
CA ILE A 74 24.24 10.58 9.61
C ILE A 74 25.32 9.55 9.27
N SER A 75 26.48 9.75 9.89
CA SER A 75 27.51 8.71 9.96
C SER A 75 27.05 7.58 10.88
N VAL A 76 27.11 6.37 10.33
CA VAL A 76 26.86 5.10 10.99
C VAL A 76 27.81 4.94 12.20
N GLN A 77 27.25 4.77 13.39
CA GLN A 77 27.97 4.15 14.51
C GLN A 77 27.20 2.93 15.01
N SER A 78 27.72 1.77 14.63
CA SER A 78 27.61 0.54 15.38
C SER A 78 28.30 0.71 16.74
N GLU A 79 27.58 0.48 17.84
CA GLU A 79 27.96 -0.48 18.88
C GLU A 79 26.91 -0.49 20.00
N SER A 80 26.75 -1.68 20.54
CA SER A 80 25.96 -2.13 21.68
C SER A 80 25.76 -1.12 22.83
N ASP A 81 24.52 -0.96 23.26
CA ASP A 81 24.08 -1.27 24.63
C ASP A 81 22.54 -1.23 24.70
N GLU A 82 21.96 -2.13 25.51
CA GLU A 82 20.53 -2.21 25.80
C GLU A 82 19.99 -0.87 26.33
N ALA A 83 19.46 -0.03 25.45
CA ALA A 83 18.66 1.13 25.81
C ALA A 83 17.22 0.82 25.45
N VAL A 84 16.41 0.52 26.47
CA VAL A 84 14.95 0.53 26.38
C VAL A 84 14.55 1.91 25.85
N GLN A 85 14.18 1.99 24.57
CA GLN A 85 13.66 3.21 23.98
C GLN A 85 12.27 3.44 24.58
N ASP A 86 12.13 4.53 25.32
CA ASP A 86 10.85 4.98 25.84
C ASP A 86 10.07 5.66 24.71
N HIS A 87 9.10 4.95 24.14
CA HIS A 87 8.23 5.38 23.04
C HIS A 87 7.04 6.22 23.53
N THR A 88 7.15 6.92 24.66
CA THR A 88 6.08 7.80 25.14
C THR A 88 5.97 9.08 24.31
N ALA A 89 4.74 9.38 23.89
CA ALA A 89 4.38 10.58 23.17
C ALA A 89 4.71 11.84 23.99
N VAL A 90 5.49 12.77 23.42
CA VAL A 90 5.70 14.09 24.03
C VAL A 90 4.64 15.03 23.47
N ILE A 91 3.52 15.16 24.18
CA ILE A 91 2.51 16.18 23.88
C ILE A 91 3.00 17.48 24.52
N ALA A 92 3.53 18.40 23.73
CA ALA A 92 3.72 19.78 24.17
C ALA A 92 2.36 20.48 24.15
N THR A 93 1.70 20.59 25.31
CA THR A 93 0.44 21.33 25.44
C THR A 93 0.68 22.82 25.14
N ALA A 94 0.03 23.34 24.10
CA ALA A 94 -0.19 24.77 23.88
C ALA A 94 -1.70 25.08 24.04
N SER A 95 -1.98 26.32 24.43
CA SER A 95 -3.23 26.83 25.01
C SER A 95 -4.47 26.75 24.11
N ASP A 96 -5.64 26.78 24.78
CA ASP A 96 -6.99 26.91 24.22
C ASP A 96 -7.05 27.82 22.98
N GLY A 97 -6.98 27.21 21.80
CA GLY A 97 -7.15 27.86 20.50
C GLY A 97 -8.46 27.43 19.87
N ASP A 98 -9.35 28.40 19.61
CA ASP A 98 -10.59 28.21 18.85
C ASP A 98 -10.24 27.96 17.37
N ALA A 99 -9.98 26.70 17.00
CA ALA A 99 -10.15 26.29 15.61
C ALA A 99 -11.65 26.29 15.27
N PRO A 100 -12.06 26.52 14.00
CA PRO A 100 -13.46 26.41 13.61
C PRO A 100 -14.02 25.07 14.11
N ALA A 101 -15.07 25.13 14.93
CA ALA A 101 -15.64 23.93 15.54
C ALA A 101 -16.02 22.93 14.43
N GLY A 102 -15.40 21.75 14.46
CA GLY A 102 -15.65 20.68 13.49
C GLY A 102 -14.70 20.63 12.30
N GLU A 103 -13.54 21.31 12.34
CA GLU A 103 -12.52 21.20 11.29
C GLU A 103 -11.18 20.68 11.84
N LEU A 104 -10.58 19.74 11.13
CA LEU A 104 -9.19 19.30 11.33
C LEU A 104 -8.35 19.74 10.13
N THR A 105 -7.23 20.40 10.38
CA THR A 105 -6.17 20.63 9.40
C THR A 105 -4.86 20.03 9.90
N VAL A 106 -4.21 19.19 9.08
CA VAL A 106 -2.85 18.71 9.32
C VAL A 106 -1.88 19.28 8.30
N THR A 107 -0.72 19.72 8.78
CA THR A 107 0.34 20.34 7.97
C THR A 107 1.70 19.73 8.30
N GLY A 108 2.64 19.85 7.38
CA GLY A 108 4.01 19.40 7.60
C GLY A 108 4.74 19.14 6.29
N ILE A 109 5.80 18.34 6.40
CA ILE A 109 6.55 17.76 5.30
C ILE A 109 6.49 16.24 5.44
N VAL A 110 6.37 15.51 4.34
CA VAL A 110 6.47 14.04 4.35
C VAL A 110 7.78 13.59 3.73
N LYS A 111 8.35 12.50 4.24
CA LYS A 111 9.53 11.84 3.66
C LYS A 111 9.39 10.34 3.77
N GLN A 112 9.89 9.66 2.75
CA GLN A 112 10.27 8.25 2.84
C GLN A 112 11.61 8.14 3.57
N GLY A 113 11.76 7.12 4.42
CA GLY A 113 13.04 6.82 5.06
C GLY A 113 14.09 6.42 4.03
N ASP A 114 15.32 6.92 4.22
CA ASP A 114 16.44 6.66 3.31
C ASP A 114 17.01 5.25 3.52
N VAL A 115 17.12 4.49 2.43
CA VAL A 115 17.83 3.20 2.40
C VAL A 115 18.78 3.20 1.21
N ASN A 116 20.07 3.06 1.50
CA ASN A 116 21.15 3.03 0.52
C ASN A 116 21.18 4.20 -0.49
N GLY A 117 20.54 5.33 -0.16
CA GLY A 117 20.51 6.52 -1.02
C GLY A 117 19.63 6.40 -2.27
N ILE A 118 18.77 5.38 -2.36
CA ILE A 118 17.77 5.26 -3.44
C ILE A 118 16.69 6.34 -3.25
N LYS A 119 16.36 7.02 -4.33
CA LYS A 119 15.24 7.99 -4.37
C LYS A 119 14.00 7.27 -4.86
N ASP A 120 13.26 6.70 -3.91
CA ASP A 120 12.00 6.05 -4.20
C ASP A 120 11.00 7.05 -4.79
N LYS A 121 10.25 6.59 -5.79
CA LYS A 121 9.22 7.38 -6.49
C LYS A 121 7.81 7.01 -6.03
N THR A 122 7.63 5.99 -5.21
CA THR A 122 6.33 5.58 -4.69
C THR A 122 5.64 6.78 -4.03
N PRO A 123 4.39 7.13 -4.39
CA PRO A 123 3.70 8.26 -3.79
C PRO A 123 3.52 8.11 -2.28
N ILE A 124 3.38 9.24 -1.59
CA ILE A 124 2.97 9.30 -0.18
C ILE A 124 1.57 9.88 -0.13
N TYR A 125 0.66 9.21 0.59
CA TYR A 125 -0.69 9.70 0.83
C TYR A 125 -0.83 10.19 2.27
N VAL A 126 -1.40 11.38 2.44
CA VAL A 126 -1.89 11.87 3.74
C VAL A 126 -3.41 11.86 3.68
N ARG A 127 -4.03 10.95 4.42
CA ARG A 127 -5.47 10.71 4.40
C ARG A 127 -6.09 11.06 5.75
N ILE A 128 -7.25 11.71 5.73
CA ILE A 128 -8.08 12.01 6.90
C ILE A 128 -9.34 11.17 6.84
N PHE A 129 -9.66 10.52 7.95
CA PHE A 129 -10.84 9.68 8.13
C PHE A 129 -11.76 10.24 9.22
N ASP A 130 -13.05 9.90 9.15
CA ASP A 130 -14.01 10.15 10.23
C ASP A 130 -13.83 9.16 11.40
N GLU A 131 -14.63 9.31 12.46
CA GLU A 131 -14.63 8.41 13.64
C GLU A 131 -14.89 6.93 13.33
N ASN A 132 -15.39 6.61 12.13
CA ASN A 132 -15.71 5.26 11.68
C ASN A 132 -14.71 4.75 10.63
N TRP A 133 -13.57 5.43 10.44
CA TRP A 133 -12.57 5.10 9.43
C TRP A 133 -13.07 5.22 7.97
N ASN A 134 -14.10 6.02 7.72
CA ASN A 134 -14.45 6.40 6.35
C ASN A 134 -13.52 7.53 5.89
N GLU A 135 -12.88 7.37 4.74
CA GLU A 135 -12.04 8.42 4.17
C GLU A 135 -12.88 9.65 3.84
N ILE A 136 -12.41 10.83 4.26
CA ILE A 136 -13.07 12.11 4.02
C ILE A 136 -12.29 12.96 3.02
N GLU A 137 -10.96 13.01 3.19
CA GLU A 137 -10.08 13.91 2.44
C GLU A 137 -8.68 13.30 2.35
N TYR A 138 -7.97 13.55 1.26
CA TYR A 138 -6.58 13.11 1.13
C TYR A 138 -5.74 14.04 0.25
N GLN A 139 -4.42 13.89 0.36
CA GLN A 139 -3.47 14.50 -0.56
C GLN A 139 -2.39 13.50 -0.96
N GLU A 140 -2.15 13.37 -2.26
CA GLU A 140 -1.00 12.65 -2.84
C GLU A 140 0.23 13.56 -2.94
N LEU A 141 1.39 13.06 -2.54
CA LEU A 141 2.63 13.82 -2.37
C LEU A 141 3.84 12.99 -2.82
N ARG A 142 4.97 13.67 -3.06
CA ARG A 142 6.29 13.05 -3.19
C ARG A 142 7.11 13.23 -1.91
N SER A 143 8.11 12.37 -1.72
CA SER A 143 9.05 12.50 -0.61
C SER A 143 9.76 13.87 -0.65
N GLY A 144 9.62 14.62 0.44
CA GLY A 144 10.13 15.98 0.61
C GLY A 144 9.09 17.08 0.42
N ASP A 145 7.89 16.75 -0.08
CA ASP A 145 6.83 17.75 -0.29
C ASP A 145 6.22 18.23 1.03
N SER A 146 5.84 19.51 1.03
CA SER A 146 5.01 20.09 2.08
C SER A 146 3.53 19.86 1.80
N TYR A 147 2.73 19.61 2.83
CA TYR A 147 1.31 19.33 2.70
C TYR A 147 0.45 20.16 3.66
N SER A 148 -0.84 20.26 3.32
CA SER A 148 -1.88 20.85 4.15
C SER A 148 -3.22 20.21 3.79
N VAL A 149 -3.69 19.28 4.61
CA VAL A 149 -4.95 18.54 4.38
C VAL A 149 -5.99 18.98 5.40
N THR A 150 -7.19 19.35 4.95
CA THR A 150 -8.24 19.93 5.79
C THR A 150 -9.56 19.17 5.60
N ALA A 151 -10.14 18.68 6.70
CA ALA A 151 -11.44 18.03 6.70
C ALA A 151 -12.43 18.80 7.58
N SER A 152 -13.56 19.23 6.99
CA SER A 152 -14.59 20.05 7.67
C SER A 152 -15.93 19.32 7.89
N SER A 153 -16.03 18.02 7.58
CA SER A 153 -17.29 17.25 7.56
C SER A 153 -17.44 16.20 8.67
N GLY A 154 -16.56 16.20 9.68
CA GLY A 154 -16.53 15.17 10.73
C GLY A 154 -17.33 15.48 11.99
N SER A 155 -17.46 14.47 12.87
CA SER A 155 -18.14 14.54 14.18
C SER A 155 -17.34 15.31 15.24
N GLY A 156 -16.13 15.75 14.91
CA GLY A 156 -15.15 16.32 15.83
C GLY A 156 -14.07 15.34 16.29
N ILE A 157 -14.14 14.07 15.85
CA ILE A 157 -13.10 13.06 16.01
C ILE A 157 -12.65 12.60 14.61
N TYR A 158 -11.34 12.52 14.42
CA TYR A 158 -10.71 12.17 13.14
C TYR A 158 -9.55 11.20 13.35
N HIS A 159 -9.23 10.46 12.29
CA HIS A 159 -7.96 9.74 12.17
C HIS A 159 -7.16 10.29 11.00
N VAL A 160 -5.84 10.23 11.09
CA VAL A 160 -4.93 10.61 10.01
C VAL A 160 -3.99 9.45 9.74
N LYS A 161 -3.89 9.02 8.49
CA LYS A 161 -2.95 8.01 8.01
C LYS A 161 -1.96 8.65 7.04
N TYR A 162 -0.69 8.33 7.23
CA TYR A 162 0.38 8.63 6.31
C TYR A 162 0.89 7.30 5.79
N GLU A 163 0.84 7.08 4.49
CA GLU A 163 1.20 5.79 3.90
C GLU A 163 1.94 5.94 2.58
N SER A 164 2.73 4.93 2.26
CA SER A 164 3.46 4.79 1.00
C SER A 164 3.83 3.31 0.88
N ASP A 165 3.49 2.66 -0.22
CA ASP A 165 3.76 1.21 -0.35
C ASP A 165 5.26 0.91 -0.24
N GLY A 166 5.62 -0.13 0.50
CA GLY A 166 7.00 -0.41 0.87
C GLY A 166 7.45 0.29 2.17
N TYR A 167 6.56 1.03 2.84
CA TYR A 167 6.85 1.75 4.08
C TYR A 167 5.73 1.58 5.12
N LEU A 168 6.14 1.43 6.37
CA LEU A 168 5.25 1.26 7.51
C LEU A 168 4.43 2.54 7.71
N PRO A 169 3.09 2.44 7.77
CA PRO A 169 2.24 3.62 7.87
C PRO A 169 2.32 4.28 9.25
N PHE A 170 2.17 5.60 9.25
CA PHE A 170 2.10 6.41 10.46
C PHE A 170 0.66 6.84 10.71
N TYR A 171 0.19 6.66 11.94
CA TYR A 171 -1.18 6.98 12.34
C TYR A 171 -1.25 8.04 13.45
N LEU A 172 -2.25 8.90 13.34
CA LEU A 172 -2.85 9.67 14.44
C LEU A 172 -4.28 9.21 14.61
N LYS A 173 -4.65 8.71 15.78
CA LYS A 173 -6.00 8.16 16.04
C LYS A 173 -6.73 8.99 17.08
N ASP A 174 -8.05 9.03 16.96
CA ASP A 174 -8.97 9.65 17.93
C ASP A 174 -8.65 11.13 18.19
N PHE A 175 -8.36 11.86 17.11
CA PHE A 175 -7.87 13.23 17.17
C PHE A 175 -9.00 14.27 17.06
N GLY A 176 -8.88 15.35 17.80
CA GLY A 176 -9.86 16.43 17.81
C GLY A 176 -9.74 17.38 16.63
N THR A 177 -10.52 18.46 16.68
CA THR A 177 -10.50 19.57 15.72
C THR A 177 -9.34 20.53 16.03
N GLY A 178 -8.77 21.15 15.01
CA GLY A 178 -7.61 22.02 15.18
C GLY A 178 -6.74 22.08 13.94
N THR A 179 -5.76 22.99 13.96
CA THR A 179 -4.67 23.00 12.98
C THR A 179 -3.41 22.48 13.66
N TYR A 180 -2.85 21.39 13.12
CA TYR A 180 -1.70 20.73 13.69
C TYR A 180 -0.57 20.63 12.69
N THR A 181 0.65 20.90 13.15
CA THR A 181 1.88 20.52 12.44
C THR A 181 2.37 19.20 13.02
N VAL A 182 2.60 18.22 12.14
CA VAL A 182 2.94 16.85 12.52
C VAL A 182 4.41 16.56 12.20
N GLY A 183 5.06 15.83 13.10
CA GLY A 183 6.41 15.31 12.88
C GLY A 183 6.64 13.96 13.54
N SER A 184 7.72 13.29 13.12
CA SER A 184 8.16 12.02 13.69
C SER A 184 9.64 12.05 14.10
N GLY A 185 10.00 11.19 15.06
CA GLY A 185 11.38 11.05 15.53
C GLY A 185 11.89 12.33 16.19
N ALA A 186 12.97 12.87 15.65
CA ALA A 186 13.56 14.13 16.10
C ALA A 186 12.95 15.37 15.42
N SER A 187 12.24 15.20 14.29
CA SER A 187 11.65 16.32 13.57
C SER A 187 10.29 16.70 14.18
N ARG A 188 10.06 18.01 14.24
CA ARG A 188 8.80 18.58 14.74
C ARG A 188 7.77 18.88 13.65
N ASN A 189 8.18 18.84 12.38
CA ASN A 189 7.35 19.21 11.24
C ASN A 189 7.55 18.28 10.02
N THR A 190 8.29 17.18 10.18
CA THR A 190 8.49 16.19 9.13
C THR A 190 8.07 14.83 9.63
N VAL A 191 7.15 14.18 8.91
CA VAL A 191 6.83 12.76 9.09
C VAL A 191 7.73 11.97 8.15
N THR A 192 8.56 11.11 8.70
CA THR A 192 9.44 10.20 7.96
C THR A 192 8.97 8.77 8.17
N LEU A 193 8.45 8.14 7.11
CA LEU A 193 7.96 6.76 7.16
C LEU A 193 9.12 5.76 7.25
N VAL A 194 8.89 4.64 7.94
CA VAL A 194 9.91 3.60 8.13
C VAL A 194 9.87 2.63 6.94
N PRO A 195 11.00 2.40 6.24
CA PRO A 195 11.04 1.53 5.08
C PRO A 195 10.95 0.04 5.46
N GLY A 196 10.42 -0.77 4.55
CA GLY A 196 10.50 -2.23 4.60
C GLY A 196 9.17 -2.97 4.79
N ASP A 197 8.06 -2.23 4.89
CA ASP A 197 6.72 -2.80 5.08
C ASP A 197 6.05 -3.02 3.72
N THR A 198 5.73 -4.25 3.37
CA THR A 198 5.10 -4.56 2.08
C THR A 198 3.58 -4.56 2.21
N THR A 199 2.89 -4.67 1.08
CA THR A 199 1.44 -4.95 1.10
C THR A 199 1.11 -6.39 1.48
N TRP A 200 2.11 -7.21 1.86
CA TRP A 200 1.86 -8.59 2.28
C TRP A 200 0.93 -8.62 3.49
N ASN A 201 -0.21 -9.28 3.33
CA ASN A 201 -1.19 -9.44 4.38
C ASN A 201 -2.00 -10.73 4.17
N GLU A 202 -1.75 -11.69 5.05
CA GLU A 202 -2.33 -13.04 4.99
C GLU A 202 -3.85 -13.04 5.22
N GLU A 203 -4.40 -12.01 5.88
CA GLU A 203 -5.83 -11.92 6.20
C GLU A 203 -6.64 -11.18 5.12
N HIS A 204 -5.95 -10.47 4.21
CA HIS A 204 -6.57 -9.54 3.26
C HIS A 204 -6.02 -9.67 1.83
N ASP A 205 -5.56 -10.85 1.44
CA ASP A 205 -5.12 -11.16 0.06
C ASP A 205 -4.11 -10.14 -0.51
N ASN A 206 -3.24 -9.59 0.35
CA ASN A 206 -2.26 -8.54 0.03
C ASN A 206 -2.84 -7.22 -0.52
N GLU A 207 -4.11 -6.94 -0.26
CA GLU A 207 -4.78 -5.70 -0.69
C GLU A 207 -4.19 -4.46 0.02
N TRP A 208 -3.73 -4.62 1.25
CA TRP A 208 -3.08 -3.58 2.06
C TRP A 208 -2.14 -4.21 3.09
N SER A 209 -1.12 -3.46 3.54
CA SER A 209 -0.13 -3.89 4.54
C SER A 209 -0.76 -4.44 5.82
N ASP A 210 -0.13 -5.39 6.50
CA ASP A 210 -0.55 -5.84 7.85
C ASP A 210 -0.13 -4.86 8.98
N ASP A 211 0.40 -3.69 8.62
CA ASP A 211 0.98 -2.64 9.47
C ASP A 211 2.14 -3.16 10.36
N VAL A 212 2.87 -4.19 9.92
CA VAL A 212 3.97 -4.81 10.66
C VAL A 212 5.14 -5.21 9.75
N ILE A 213 6.27 -4.52 9.91
CA ILE A 213 7.54 -4.97 9.34
C ILE A 213 7.98 -6.24 10.06
N ASN A 214 8.17 -7.33 9.30
CA ASN A 214 8.72 -8.58 9.79
C ASN A 214 9.40 -9.38 8.67
N GLY A 215 9.87 -10.60 8.99
CA GLY A 215 10.53 -11.46 8.00
C GLY A 215 9.65 -11.88 6.81
N LYS A 216 8.31 -11.76 6.90
CA LYS A 216 7.39 -12.07 5.80
C LYS A 216 7.46 -11.04 4.68
N ASP A 217 7.70 -9.77 4.98
CA ASP A 217 7.87 -8.72 3.96
C ASP A 217 9.02 -9.03 3.02
N LEU A 218 10.18 -9.33 3.60
CA LEU A 218 11.35 -9.70 2.82
C LEU A 218 11.12 -11.00 2.04
N ALA A 219 10.42 -11.97 2.64
CA ALA A 219 10.08 -13.21 1.94
C ALA A 219 9.10 -12.97 0.77
N TYR A 220 8.20 -12.00 0.91
CA TYR A 220 7.25 -11.64 -0.14
C TYR A 220 7.98 -11.01 -1.33
N VAL A 221 8.85 -10.03 -1.10
CA VAL A 221 9.69 -9.45 -2.17
C VAL A 221 10.55 -10.52 -2.85
N GLN A 222 11.13 -11.45 -2.07
CA GLN A 222 11.88 -12.58 -2.63
C GLN A 222 11.03 -13.51 -3.49
N SER A 223 9.74 -13.66 -3.19
CA SER A 223 8.81 -14.46 -4.00
C SER A 223 8.50 -13.82 -5.34
N CYS A 224 8.68 -12.50 -5.45
CA CYS A 224 8.52 -11.73 -6.67
C CYS A 224 9.81 -11.59 -7.49
N LEU A 225 10.92 -12.24 -7.07
CA LEU A 225 12.20 -12.14 -7.77
C LEU A 225 12.09 -12.61 -9.23
N GLY A 226 12.44 -11.73 -10.16
CA GLY A 226 12.34 -11.94 -11.60
C GLY A 226 11.00 -11.52 -12.21
N ALA A 227 10.03 -11.06 -11.41
CA ALA A 227 8.80 -10.47 -11.91
C ALA A 227 9.13 -9.23 -12.75
N TYR A 228 8.44 -9.08 -13.88
CA TYR A 228 8.74 -8.11 -14.92
C TYR A 228 7.57 -7.16 -15.12
N ARG A 229 7.85 -5.87 -15.30
CA ARG A 229 6.84 -4.82 -15.56
C ARG A 229 6.05 -5.06 -16.85
N GLY A 230 6.64 -5.79 -17.80
CA GLY A 230 6.14 -5.88 -19.17
C GLY A 230 6.83 -4.86 -20.07
N ASP A 231 6.91 -5.19 -21.36
CA ASP A 231 7.39 -4.28 -22.39
C ASP A 231 6.21 -3.43 -22.89
N ASP A 232 6.42 -2.12 -23.03
CA ASP A 232 5.36 -1.16 -23.40
C ASP A 232 4.62 -1.50 -24.69
N ALA A 233 5.28 -2.17 -25.65
CA ALA A 233 4.70 -2.54 -26.95
C ALA A 233 4.28 -4.03 -27.01
N PHE A 234 4.17 -4.72 -25.86
CA PHE A 234 3.77 -6.12 -25.85
C PHE A 234 2.32 -6.27 -26.32
N ASN A 235 2.15 -7.03 -27.40
CA ASN A 235 0.84 -7.34 -27.96
C ASN A 235 0.26 -8.58 -27.27
N PHE A 236 -0.52 -8.37 -26.20
CA PHE A 236 -1.17 -9.45 -25.47
C PHE A 236 -2.15 -10.27 -26.33
N SER A 237 -2.66 -9.69 -27.43
CA SER A 237 -3.63 -10.40 -28.28
C SER A 237 -3.00 -11.55 -29.08
N MET A 238 -1.66 -11.60 -29.14
CA MET A 238 -0.89 -12.72 -29.68
C MET A 238 -0.58 -13.80 -28.64
N ASP A 239 -0.63 -13.48 -27.34
CA ASP A 239 -0.40 -14.40 -26.23
C ASP A 239 -1.72 -15.13 -25.94
N LEU A 240 -1.83 -16.36 -26.44
CA LEU A 240 -3.08 -17.12 -26.44
C LEU A 240 -3.23 -17.97 -25.18
N ASP A 241 -2.14 -18.25 -24.46
CA ASP A 241 -2.16 -18.98 -23.20
C ASP A 241 -1.93 -18.13 -21.94
N ASP A 242 -1.73 -16.81 -22.12
CA ASP A 242 -1.65 -15.79 -21.08
C ASP A 242 -0.44 -16.04 -20.15
N ASP A 243 0.70 -16.49 -20.72
CA ASP A 243 1.95 -16.75 -19.98
C ASP A 243 2.94 -15.57 -19.98
N GLY A 244 2.53 -14.46 -20.61
CA GLY A 244 3.29 -13.22 -20.75
C GLY A 244 4.37 -13.32 -21.82
N LYS A 245 4.31 -14.28 -22.74
CA LYS A 245 5.27 -14.44 -23.84
C LYS A 245 4.54 -14.90 -25.09
N ILE A 246 5.18 -14.67 -26.23
CA ILE A 246 4.69 -15.13 -27.53
C ILE A 246 5.61 -16.25 -28.00
N ASP A 247 5.11 -17.47 -27.98
CA ASP A 247 5.82 -18.65 -28.42
C ASP A 247 5.72 -18.87 -29.94
N GLN A 248 6.35 -19.94 -30.44
CA GLN A 248 6.39 -20.21 -31.87
C GLN A 248 5.02 -20.62 -32.46
N ALA A 249 4.15 -21.23 -31.66
CA ALA A 249 2.81 -21.63 -32.08
C ALA A 249 1.91 -20.40 -32.19
N GLU A 250 1.96 -19.51 -31.20
CA GLU A 250 1.25 -18.22 -31.19
C GLU A 250 1.69 -17.32 -32.33
N LEU A 251 3.00 -17.25 -32.57
CA LEU A 251 3.56 -16.52 -33.72
C LEU A 251 3.05 -17.07 -35.06
N LEU A 252 2.89 -18.39 -35.16
CA LEU A 252 2.35 -19.04 -36.35
C LEU A 252 0.86 -18.74 -36.53
N ASP A 253 0.09 -18.67 -35.44
CA ASP A 253 -1.32 -18.32 -35.48
C ASP A 253 -1.52 -16.86 -35.91
N ALA A 254 -0.74 -15.92 -35.38
CA ALA A 254 -0.72 -14.53 -35.83
C ALA A 254 -0.35 -14.41 -37.32
N GLN A 255 0.67 -15.16 -37.77
CA GLN A 255 1.05 -15.21 -39.19
C GLN A 255 -0.09 -15.71 -40.08
N ASN A 256 -0.83 -16.73 -39.65
CA ASN A 256 -1.99 -17.27 -40.37
C ASN A 256 -3.14 -16.26 -40.43
N ALA A 257 -3.34 -15.50 -39.35
CA ALA A 257 -4.34 -14.44 -39.27
C ALA A 257 -4.02 -13.31 -40.27
N ILE A 258 -2.77 -12.81 -40.29
CA ILE A 258 -2.29 -11.80 -41.25
C ILE A 258 -2.49 -12.27 -42.69
N ASN A 259 -2.12 -13.51 -43.01
CA ASN A 259 -2.30 -14.09 -44.35
C ASN A 259 -3.77 -14.13 -44.77
N SER A 260 -4.67 -14.42 -43.81
CA SER A 260 -6.11 -14.46 -44.07
C SER A 260 -6.70 -13.06 -44.24
N ALA A 261 -6.26 -12.10 -43.44
CA ALA A 261 -6.69 -10.70 -43.48
C ALA A 261 -6.26 -9.98 -44.77
N SER A 262 -5.08 -10.33 -45.29
CA SER A 262 -4.55 -9.82 -46.57
C SER A 262 -5.52 -10.09 -47.74
N GLU A 263 -6.23 -11.21 -47.71
CA GLU A 263 -7.20 -11.58 -48.74
C GLU A 263 -8.51 -10.78 -48.64
N SER A 264 -8.88 -10.36 -47.42
CA SER A 264 -10.13 -9.65 -47.14
C SER A 264 -10.00 -8.13 -47.02
N GLN A 265 -8.78 -7.58 -47.06
CA GLN A 265 -8.49 -6.15 -46.82
C GLN A 265 -9.08 -5.67 -45.49
N GLN A 266 -8.75 -6.39 -44.42
CA GLN A 266 -9.24 -6.06 -43.08
C GLN A 266 -8.77 -4.66 -42.66
N ASP A 267 -9.69 -3.83 -42.17
CA ASP A 267 -9.38 -2.51 -41.63
C ASP A 267 -8.81 -2.68 -40.21
N ALA A 268 -7.59 -2.23 -40.01
CA ALA A 268 -6.92 -2.28 -38.71
C ALA A 268 -7.40 -1.19 -37.75
N ASN A 269 -8.01 -0.10 -38.24
CA ASN A 269 -8.24 1.09 -37.42
C ASN A 269 -9.56 1.06 -36.63
N ALA A 270 -10.33 -0.02 -36.70
CA ALA A 270 -11.67 -0.06 -36.10
C ALA A 270 -11.66 0.11 -34.57
N ALA A 271 -10.54 -0.20 -33.90
CA ALA A 271 -10.39 -0.16 -32.45
C ALA A 271 -9.54 1.01 -31.92
N TYR A 272 -9.17 2.00 -32.74
CA TYR A 272 -8.23 3.06 -32.35
C TYR A 272 -8.64 3.85 -31.10
N ILE A 273 -9.93 3.90 -30.76
CA ILE A 273 -10.44 4.60 -29.57
C ILE A 273 -10.03 3.93 -28.25
N TYR A 274 -9.57 2.68 -28.30
CA TYR A 274 -9.07 1.92 -27.17
C TYR A 274 -7.54 1.97 -27.07
N ASP A 275 -6.85 2.64 -27.99
CA ASP A 275 -5.42 2.97 -27.82
C ASP A 275 -5.36 4.36 -27.15
N LEU A 276 -5.28 4.36 -25.83
CA LEU A 276 -5.40 5.56 -25.01
C LEU A 276 -4.08 6.32 -24.92
N ASN A 277 -2.94 5.62 -25.03
CA ASN A 277 -1.63 6.26 -25.03
C ASN A 277 -1.16 6.67 -26.44
N GLY A 278 -1.82 6.17 -27.49
CA GLY A 278 -1.54 6.50 -28.89
C GLY A 278 -0.27 5.86 -29.44
N ASP A 279 0.18 4.74 -28.86
CA ASP A 279 1.41 4.04 -29.26
C ASP A 279 1.20 2.99 -30.36
N ALA A 280 -0.03 2.86 -30.84
CA ALA A 280 -0.47 1.89 -31.85
C ALA A 280 -0.43 0.42 -31.38
N CYS A 281 -0.50 0.18 -30.08
CA CYS A 281 -0.66 -1.14 -29.48
C CYS A 281 -1.60 -1.08 -28.26
N ILE A 282 -2.83 -1.54 -28.42
CA ILE A 282 -3.79 -1.64 -27.31
C ILE A 282 -3.30 -2.73 -26.35
N ASN A 283 -2.92 -2.37 -25.12
CA ASN A 283 -2.41 -3.31 -24.14
C ASN A 283 -2.67 -2.92 -22.66
N HIS A 284 -1.92 -3.55 -21.75
CA HIS A 284 -2.01 -3.33 -20.32
C HIS A 284 -1.77 -1.87 -19.91
N LEU A 285 -0.98 -1.10 -20.66
CA LEU A 285 -0.79 0.33 -20.41
C LEU A 285 -2.08 1.12 -20.64
N ASP A 286 -2.84 0.80 -21.68
CA ASP A 286 -4.14 1.44 -21.89
C ASP A 286 -5.16 1.04 -20.83
N MET A 287 -5.10 -0.20 -20.32
CA MET A 287 -5.89 -0.60 -19.16
C MET A 287 -5.56 0.25 -17.93
N TYR A 288 -4.29 0.52 -17.66
CA TYR A 288 -3.88 1.39 -16.56
C TYR A 288 -4.35 2.84 -16.75
N ILE A 289 -4.31 3.36 -17.97
CA ILE A 289 -4.86 4.69 -18.28
C ILE A 289 -6.37 4.70 -18.06
N MET A 290 -7.10 3.69 -18.55
CA MET A 290 -8.54 3.58 -18.32
C MET A 290 -8.87 3.53 -16.82
N ALA A 291 -8.12 2.74 -16.04
CA ALA A 291 -8.29 2.66 -14.60
C ALA A 291 -8.07 4.02 -13.91
N SER A 292 -7.13 4.83 -14.41
CA SER A 292 -6.88 6.19 -13.89
C SER A 292 -8.03 7.17 -14.12
N PHE A 293 -8.95 6.88 -15.05
CA PHE A 293 -10.13 7.70 -15.31
C PHE A 293 -11.32 7.35 -14.41
N VAL A 294 -11.29 6.25 -13.65
CA VAL A 294 -12.39 5.90 -12.74
C VAL A 294 -12.60 7.02 -11.72
N GLY A 295 -13.83 7.50 -11.59
CA GLY A 295 -14.23 8.64 -10.76
C GLY A 295 -14.28 9.99 -11.49
N TYR A 296 -13.84 10.07 -12.75
CA TYR A 296 -13.88 11.30 -13.54
C TYR A 296 -15.23 11.50 -14.25
N ASP A 297 -15.63 12.76 -14.43
CA ASP A 297 -16.77 13.13 -15.29
C ASP A 297 -16.47 12.80 -16.76
N SER A 298 -17.43 12.17 -17.44
CA SER A 298 -17.21 11.65 -18.79
C SER A 298 -17.36 12.69 -19.90
N SER A 299 -17.60 13.97 -19.61
CA SER A 299 -17.90 14.98 -20.64
C SER A 299 -16.80 15.20 -21.69
N GLU A 300 -15.53 14.98 -21.33
CA GLU A 300 -14.38 15.09 -22.25
C GLU A 300 -13.99 13.75 -22.89
N ILE A 301 -14.48 12.63 -22.36
CA ILE A 301 -14.13 11.25 -22.74
C ILE A 301 -15.36 10.35 -22.87
N SER A 302 -16.44 10.90 -23.46
CA SER A 302 -17.76 10.24 -23.49
C SER A 302 -17.79 8.90 -24.23
N ASP A 303 -16.82 8.64 -25.10
CA ASP A 303 -16.72 7.36 -25.82
C ASP A 303 -16.21 6.22 -24.91
N LEU A 304 -15.68 6.55 -23.73
CA LEU A 304 -15.22 5.60 -22.70
C LEU A 304 -16.27 5.39 -21.58
N ASP A 305 -17.38 6.12 -21.60
CA ASP A 305 -18.54 5.94 -20.71
C ASP A 305 -19.50 4.94 -21.36
N PHE A 306 -19.25 3.66 -21.12
CA PHE A 306 -19.94 2.55 -21.78
C PHE A 306 -21.37 2.38 -21.25
N ASN A 307 -21.61 2.64 -19.98
CA ASN A 307 -22.95 2.56 -19.38
C ASN A 307 -23.78 3.86 -19.56
N GLY A 308 -23.14 4.96 -19.96
CA GLY A 308 -23.75 6.24 -20.30
C GLY A 308 -24.26 7.02 -19.09
N ASN A 309 -23.66 6.84 -17.92
CA ASN A 309 -24.15 7.43 -16.68
C ASN A 309 -23.57 8.82 -16.38
N GLY A 310 -22.60 9.29 -17.18
CA GLY A 310 -21.98 10.61 -17.08
C GLY A 310 -20.70 10.64 -16.24
N ILE A 311 -20.28 9.50 -15.69
CA ILE A 311 -19.07 9.35 -14.87
C ILE A 311 -18.39 8.07 -15.34
N ILE A 312 -17.07 8.07 -15.47
CA ILE A 312 -16.31 6.83 -15.70
C ILE A 312 -16.26 6.07 -14.38
N ASP A 313 -16.84 4.88 -14.33
CA ASP A 313 -16.84 4.04 -13.13
C ASP A 313 -16.24 2.64 -13.36
N GLU A 314 -16.33 1.77 -12.34
CA GLU A 314 -15.82 0.41 -12.43
C GLU A 314 -16.55 -0.44 -13.50
N GLU A 315 -17.82 -0.15 -13.80
CA GLU A 315 -18.57 -0.86 -14.86
C GLU A 315 -18.00 -0.51 -16.24
N ASP A 316 -17.57 0.75 -16.43
CA ASP A 316 -16.90 1.19 -17.64
C ASP A 316 -15.52 0.55 -17.80
N LEU A 317 -14.72 0.52 -16.73
CA LEU A 317 -13.42 -0.16 -16.72
C LEU A 317 -13.59 -1.66 -17.05
N ASN A 318 -14.55 -2.34 -16.43
CA ASN A 318 -14.83 -3.75 -16.74
C ASN A 318 -15.28 -3.97 -18.18
N SER A 319 -16.07 -3.04 -18.73
CA SER A 319 -16.50 -3.07 -20.14
C SER A 319 -15.31 -2.89 -21.08
N TYR A 320 -14.45 -1.92 -20.79
CA TYR A 320 -13.20 -1.68 -21.51
C TYR A 320 -12.32 -2.94 -21.55
N ILE A 321 -12.03 -3.51 -20.38
CA ILE A 321 -11.23 -4.73 -20.24
C ILE A 321 -11.87 -5.88 -21.05
N SER A 322 -13.19 -6.06 -20.93
CA SER A 322 -13.88 -7.09 -21.72
C SER A 322 -13.76 -6.86 -23.23
N ILE A 323 -13.75 -5.62 -23.70
CA ILE A 323 -13.61 -5.28 -25.12
C ILE A 323 -12.21 -5.61 -25.60
N ILE A 324 -11.16 -5.15 -24.91
CA ILE A 324 -9.79 -5.34 -25.41
C ILE A 324 -9.39 -6.83 -25.48
N TYR A 325 -9.86 -7.66 -24.55
CA TYR A 325 -9.55 -9.10 -24.54
C TYR A 325 -10.40 -9.95 -25.50
N GLN A 326 -11.59 -9.48 -25.89
CA GLN A 326 -12.54 -10.31 -26.67
C GLN A 326 -12.86 -9.75 -28.05
N SER A 327 -12.51 -8.50 -28.32
CA SER A 327 -12.81 -7.84 -29.58
C SER A 327 -11.87 -8.29 -30.69
N MET A 328 -12.47 -8.80 -31.76
CA MET A 328 -11.75 -9.09 -33.00
C MET A 328 -11.19 -7.81 -33.62
N ASP A 329 -11.83 -6.65 -33.42
CA ASP A 329 -11.32 -5.37 -33.95
C ASP A 329 -10.04 -4.93 -33.22
N VAL A 330 -9.91 -5.24 -31.92
CA VAL A 330 -8.69 -4.97 -31.14
C VAL A 330 -7.57 -5.93 -31.56
N TYR A 331 -7.90 -7.21 -31.76
CA TYR A 331 -6.96 -8.18 -32.33
C TYR A 331 -6.40 -7.71 -33.69
N TRP A 332 -7.27 -7.23 -34.59
CA TRP A 332 -6.84 -6.70 -35.88
C TRP A 332 -6.00 -5.43 -35.76
N TYR A 333 -6.41 -4.50 -34.91
CA TYR A 333 -5.63 -3.29 -34.63
C TYR A 333 -4.21 -3.62 -34.19
N ASN A 334 -4.07 -4.55 -33.23
CA ASN A 334 -2.76 -4.95 -32.72
C ASN A 334 -1.95 -5.81 -33.72
N LEU A 335 -2.59 -6.42 -34.73
CA LEU A 335 -1.90 -7.17 -35.79
C LEU A 335 -1.38 -6.30 -36.95
N ASP A 336 -1.76 -5.01 -37.01
CA ASP A 336 -1.13 -4.01 -37.89
C ASP A 336 0.21 -3.56 -37.28
N LEU A 337 1.16 -4.49 -37.22
CA LEU A 337 2.46 -4.34 -36.55
C LEU A 337 3.36 -3.30 -37.20
N ASN A 338 3.11 -2.93 -38.46
CA ASN A 338 3.83 -1.85 -39.14
C ASN A 338 3.10 -0.50 -39.07
N HIS A 339 1.89 -0.49 -38.49
CA HIS A 339 1.05 0.67 -38.22
C HIS A 339 0.72 1.51 -39.47
N ASN A 340 0.44 0.84 -40.59
CA ASN A 340 0.09 1.53 -41.84
C ASN A 340 -1.43 1.62 -42.10
N GLY A 341 -2.23 1.03 -41.22
CA GLY A 341 -3.69 0.98 -41.29
C GLY A 341 -4.25 -0.18 -42.11
N VAL A 342 -3.41 -1.11 -42.57
CA VAL A 342 -3.78 -2.26 -43.42
C VAL A 342 -3.00 -3.48 -42.99
N ILE A 343 -3.72 -4.56 -42.64
CA ILE A 343 -3.08 -5.84 -42.32
C ILE A 343 -2.73 -6.57 -43.61
N ASP A 344 -1.44 -6.70 -43.89
CA ASP A 344 -0.91 -7.39 -45.07
C ASP A 344 0.43 -8.11 -44.82
N GLU A 345 1.04 -8.62 -45.91
CA GLU A 345 2.30 -9.35 -45.84
C GLU A 345 3.47 -8.54 -45.23
N ASN A 346 3.37 -7.20 -45.18
CA ASN A 346 4.41 -6.36 -44.58
C ASN A 346 4.37 -6.40 -43.04
N ASP A 347 3.22 -6.68 -42.41
CA ASP A 347 3.13 -6.87 -40.95
C ASP A 347 3.90 -8.11 -40.49
N ALA A 348 3.92 -9.13 -41.34
CA ALA A 348 4.64 -10.37 -41.07
C ALA A 348 6.16 -10.15 -40.83
N GLU A 349 6.73 -9.07 -41.38
CA GLU A 349 8.14 -8.71 -41.17
C GLU A 349 8.45 -8.31 -39.72
N PHE A 350 7.44 -7.94 -38.93
CA PHE A 350 7.56 -7.45 -37.56
C PHE A 350 7.23 -8.50 -36.49
N LEU A 351 6.63 -9.63 -36.87
CA LEU A 351 6.23 -10.71 -35.95
C LEU A 351 7.38 -11.18 -35.04
N GLU A 352 8.56 -11.43 -35.62
CA GLU A 352 9.74 -11.87 -34.87
C GLU A 352 10.27 -10.82 -33.89
N ALA A 353 9.98 -9.53 -34.11
CA ALA A 353 10.32 -8.48 -33.16
C ALA A 353 9.30 -8.44 -32.01
N ALA A 354 8.00 -8.50 -32.35
CA ALA A 354 6.92 -8.56 -31.38
C ALA A 354 7.08 -9.77 -30.43
N ALA A 355 7.46 -10.94 -30.95
CA ALA A 355 7.64 -12.15 -30.15
C ALA A 355 8.78 -12.11 -29.12
N LYS A 356 9.66 -11.09 -29.18
CA LYS A 356 10.73 -10.90 -28.20
C LYS A 356 10.29 -10.08 -26.98
N LEU A 357 9.15 -9.42 -27.09
CA LEU A 357 8.55 -8.64 -26.01
C LEU A 357 7.86 -9.58 -25.02
N ARG A 358 7.68 -9.09 -23.80
CA ARG A 358 7.09 -9.84 -22.68
C ARG A 358 5.96 -9.04 -22.07
N GLY A 359 4.90 -9.74 -21.69
CA GLY A 359 3.82 -9.20 -20.88
C GLY A 359 4.27 -8.90 -19.45
N PRO A 360 3.46 -8.13 -18.71
CA PRO A 360 3.64 -7.93 -17.28
C PRO A 360 3.51 -9.26 -16.54
N SER A 361 4.24 -9.42 -15.44
CA SER A 361 4.03 -10.53 -14.50
C SER A 361 2.95 -10.17 -13.49
N ASP A 362 2.04 -11.09 -13.18
CA ASP A 362 0.97 -10.88 -12.18
C ASP A 362 1.47 -10.45 -10.80
N ASN A 363 2.67 -10.88 -10.43
CA ASN A 363 3.33 -10.58 -9.16
C ASN A 363 4.37 -9.46 -9.26
N TYR A 364 4.34 -8.66 -10.32
CA TYR A 364 5.13 -7.44 -10.40
C TYR A 364 4.39 -6.29 -9.69
N TYR A 365 5.05 -5.71 -8.69
CA TYR A 365 4.55 -4.54 -7.98
C TYR A 365 5.54 -3.39 -8.09
N ALA A 366 5.12 -2.26 -8.67
CA ALA A 366 6.01 -1.15 -8.97
C ALA A 366 6.72 -0.58 -7.73
N TYR A 367 6.09 -0.62 -6.55
CA TYR A 367 6.72 -0.16 -5.31
C TYR A 367 7.87 -1.07 -4.83
N MET A 368 7.96 -2.31 -5.32
CA MET A 368 9.05 -3.23 -4.98
C MET A 368 10.28 -3.03 -5.88
N ASP A 369 10.11 -2.55 -7.10
CA ASP A 369 11.18 -2.20 -8.05
C ASP A 369 11.78 -0.83 -7.68
N LYS A 370 12.65 -0.84 -6.67
CA LYS A 370 13.18 0.35 -6.01
C LYS A 370 14.12 1.14 -6.90
N ASP A 371 14.82 0.49 -7.82
CA ASP A 371 15.70 1.18 -8.77
C ASP A 371 15.04 1.50 -10.12
N ASP A 372 13.75 1.17 -10.29
CA ASP A 372 12.93 1.44 -11.47
C ASP A 372 13.53 0.79 -12.74
N SER A 373 14.11 -0.40 -12.57
CA SER A 373 14.73 -1.17 -13.67
C SER A 373 13.70 -1.89 -14.55
N GLY A 374 12.45 -1.98 -14.09
CA GLY A 374 11.37 -2.74 -14.71
C GLY A 374 11.35 -4.22 -14.34
N THR A 375 12.24 -4.67 -13.45
CA THR A 375 12.30 -6.06 -12.97
C THR A 375 12.56 -6.07 -11.48
N ILE A 376 11.79 -6.84 -10.71
CA ILE A 376 12.14 -7.05 -9.30
C ILE A 376 13.37 -7.96 -9.25
N ASP A 377 14.52 -7.41 -8.92
CA ASP A 377 15.80 -8.11 -8.95
C ASP A 377 16.52 -8.15 -7.59
N ASN A 378 17.80 -8.54 -7.57
CA ASN A 378 18.55 -8.65 -6.32
C ASN A 378 18.80 -7.29 -5.66
N ALA A 379 18.87 -6.18 -6.41
CA ALA A 379 19.03 -4.84 -5.86
C ALA A 379 17.82 -4.46 -5.01
N ASP A 380 16.62 -4.83 -5.44
CA ASP A 380 15.37 -4.60 -4.70
C ASP A 380 15.32 -5.43 -3.41
N VAL A 381 15.65 -6.72 -3.52
CA VAL A 381 15.75 -7.61 -2.34
C VAL A 381 16.80 -7.09 -1.36
N GLU A 382 17.94 -6.57 -1.84
CA GLU A 382 18.97 -5.96 -1.00
C GLU A 382 18.48 -4.68 -0.32
N TRP A 383 17.65 -3.88 -0.99
CA TRP A 383 17.01 -2.70 -0.39
C TRP A 383 16.08 -3.09 0.76
N PHE A 384 15.15 -4.02 0.53
CA PHE A 384 14.23 -4.50 1.58
C PHE A 384 14.98 -5.21 2.71
N SER A 385 16.04 -5.97 2.38
CA SER A 385 16.89 -6.60 3.37
C SER A 385 17.64 -5.58 4.23
N ALA A 386 18.12 -4.48 3.64
CA ALA A 386 18.75 -3.39 4.37
C ALA A 386 17.76 -2.63 5.27
N ALA A 387 16.55 -2.38 4.76
CA ALA A 387 15.45 -1.79 5.50
C ALA A 387 15.08 -2.65 6.73
N TYR A 388 14.80 -3.94 6.52
CA TYR A 388 14.49 -4.89 7.60
C TYR A 388 15.62 -5.00 8.63
N LYS A 389 16.87 -5.01 8.18
CA LYS A 389 18.03 -5.04 9.10
C LYS A 389 18.12 -3.78 9.97
N ALA A 390 17.69 -2.63 9.48
CA ALA A 390 17.69 -1.38 10.23
C ALA A 390 16.52 -1.31 11.23
N SER A 391 15.34 -1.78 10.83
CA SER A 391 14.11 -1.68 11.61
C SER A 391 13.91 -2.83 12.60
N GLY A 392 14.27 -4.06 12.21
CA GLY A 392 13.87 -5.28 12.92
C GLY A 392 12.37 -5.57 12.78
N ASP A 393 11.86 -6.48 13.60
CA ASP A 393 10.41 -6.69 13.72
C ASP A 393 9.79 -5.47 14.40
N LEU A 394 8.86 -4.80 13.70
CA LEU A 394 8.37 -3.50 14.12
C LEU A 394 6.94 -3.26 13.64
N ASP A 395 6.05 -2.93 14.56
CA ASP A 395 4.68 -2.50 14.24
C ASP A 395 4.54 -0.97 14.27
N TRP A 396 3.50 -0.47 13.62
CA TRP A 396 3.20 0.96 13.51
C TRP A 396 3.06 1.69 14.85
N ASP A 397 2.68 1.01 15.95
CA ASP A 397 2.44 1.67 17.23
C ASP A 397 3.77 2.02 17.90
N HIS A 398 4.75 1.12 17.79
CA HIS A 398 6.09 1.26 18.37
C HIS A 398 7.12 1.93 17.46
N ALA A 399 6.87 2.00 16.15
CA ALA A 399 7.82 2.55 15.18
C ALA A 399 8.10 4.05 15.33
N PHE A 400 7.12 4.83 15.78
CA PHE A 400 7.17 6.28 15.64
C PHE A 400 7.11 7.01 16.98
N LYS A 401 8.14 7.82 17.25
CA LYS A 401 8.00 8.93 18.20
C LYS A 401 7.24 10.06 17.53
N ARG A 402 6.03 10.36 18.03
CA ARG A 402 5.10 11.32 17.44
C ARG A 402 5.31 12.72 18.03
N THR A 403 5.38 13.75 17.18
CA THR A 403 5.37 15.16 17.59
C THR A 403 4.19 15.87 16.95
N LEU A 404 3.45 16.62 17.77
CA LEU A 404 2.26 17.36 17.34
C LEU A 404 2.33 18.77 17.92
N ILE A 405 2.25 19.79 17.05
CA ILE A 405 2.22 21.19 17.44
C ILE A 405 0.91 21.79 16.98
N MET A 406 0.05 22.15 17.93
CA MET A 406 -1.16 22.90 17.64
C MET A 406 -0.78 24.34 17.28
N GLN A 407 -1.29 24.83 16.16
CA GLN A 407 -1.09 26.21 15.70
C GLN A 407 -2.13 27.12 16.36
N GLU A 408 -1.72 28.30 16.83
CA GLU A 408 -2.66 29.30 17.34
C GLU A 408 -3.48 29.87 16.18
N SER A 409 -4.80 29.92 16.37
CA SER A 409 -5.72 30.63 15.46
C SER A 409 -5.39 32.13 15.49
N GLY A 410 -4.99 32.69 14.34
CA GLY A 410 -4.69 34.12 14.17
C GLY A 410 -5.90 35.04 14.21
#